data_AF-A0AAT9W0W7-F1
#
_entry.id   AF-A0AAT9W0W7-F1
#
_cell.length_a   1.000
_cell.length_b   1.000
_cell.length_c   1.000
_cell.angle_alpha   90.00
_cell.angle_beta   90.00
_cell.angle_gamma   90.00
#
_symmetry.space_group_name_H-M   'P 1'
#
loop_
_entity.id
_entity.type
_entity.pdbx_description
1 polymer ?
#
loop_
_entity_poly.entity_id
_entity_poly.type
_entity_poly.pdbx_seq_one_letter_code
_entity_poly.pdbx_strand_id
1 'polypeptide(L)' 'MSNPFENENLIFLVLVNDENQHSLWPEFIKIPDGWDTVFGPANRSSCIQYIEENWKDIKPKSLQTK' A
#
# COMPACT_ATOMS: atom_id res chain seq x y z
N MET A 1 -0.82 16.58 16.11
CA MET A 1 -1.87 15.72 15.51
C MET A 1 -1.14 14.70 14.64
N SER A 2 -0.97 13.46 15.11
CA SER A 2 -0.28 12.42 14.35
C SER A 2 -1.26 11.78 13.38
N ASN A 3 -0.95 11.82 12.08
CA ASN A 3 -1.73 11.14 11.07
C ASN A 3 -1.58 9.61 11.26
N PRO A 4 -2.66 8.83 11.46
CA PRO A 4 -2.56 7.38 11.64
C PRO A 4 -1.90 6.68 10.44
N PHE A 5 -1.93 7.27 9.25
CA PHE A 5 -1.28 6.72 8.05
C PHE A 5 0.26 6.91 8.02
N GLU A 6 0.80 7.77 8.89
CA GLU A 6 2.24 8.02 9.01
C GLU A 6 2.90 7.28 10.18
N ASN A 7 2.11 6.50 10.92
CA ASN A 7 2.59 5.86 12.14
C ASN A 7 3.20 4.50 11.81
N GLU A 8 4.53 4.43 11.75
CA GLU A 8 5.30 3.22 11.38
C GLU A 8 5.10 2.05 12.35
N ASN A 9 4.62 2.34 13.56
CA ASN A 9 4.30 1.34 14.58
C ASN A 9 2.93 0.67 14.36
N LEU A 10 2.13 1.13 13.40
CA LEU A 10 0.86 0.52 13.06
C LEU A 10 1.01 -0.55 11.98
N ILE A 11 0.06 -1.47 11.97
CA ILE A 11 -0.02 -2.54 11.00
C ILE A 11 -0.90 -2.11 9.83
N PHE A 12 -0.38 -2.34 8.64
CA PHE A 12 -1.02 -2.02 7.38
C PHE A 12 -1.17 -3.28 6.52
N LEU A 13 -2.09 -3.17 5.59
CA LEU A 13 -2.44 -4.10 4.55
C LEU A 13 -2.25 -3.40 3.21
N VAL A 14 -1.79 -4.15 2.21
CA VAL A 14 -1.84 -3.70 0.83
C VAL A 14 -3.08 -4.31 0.23
N LEU A 15 -3.98 -3.45 -0.20
CA LEU A 15 -5.17 -3.84 -0.93
C LEU A 15 -4.94 -3.65 -2.42
N VAL A 16 -5.57 -4.48 -3.23
CA VAL A 16 -5.69 -4.32 -4.67
C VAL A 16 -7.17 -4.27 -5.05
N ASN A 17 -7.52 -3.49 -6.06
CA ASN A 17 -8.85 -3.55 -6.67
C ASN A 17 -8.80 -4.32 -8.01
N ASP A 18 -9.96 -4.56 -8.62
CA ASP A 18 -10.08 -5.15 -9.96
C ASP A 18 -9.28 -4.39 -11.03
N GLU A 19 -9.07 -3.08 -10.85
CA GLU A 19 -8.27 -2.24 -11.74
C GLU A 19 -6.74 -2.33 -11.48
N ASN A 20 -6.29 -3.27 -10.64
CA ASN A 20 -4.88 -3.48 -10.26
C ASN A 20 -4.23 -2.27 -9.56
N GLN A 21 -5.02 -1.38 -8.98
CA GLN A 21 -4.53 -0.26 -8.18
C GLN A 21 -4.23 -0.75 -6.77
N HIS A 22 -3.04 -0.41 -6.26
CA HIS A 22 -2.67 -0.78 -4.90
C HIS A 22 -2.94 0.37 -3.94
N SER A 23 -3.48 0.05 -2.76
CA SER A 23 -3.77 1.02 -1.70
C SER A 23 -3.23 0.52 -0.38
N LEU A 24 -2.60 1.42 0.39
CA LEU A 24 -2.15 1.12 1.74
C LEU A 24 -3.33 1.36 2.70
N TRP A 25 -3.76 0.31 3.39
CA TRP A 25 -4.92 0.33 4.25
C TRP A 25 -4.58 -0.11 5.67
N PRO A 26 -4.95 0.63 6.73
CA PRO A 26 -4.68 0.19 8.09
C PRO A 26 -5.52 -1.04 8.47
N GLU A 27 -4.91 -2.02 9.14
CA GLU A 27 -5.59 -3.29 9.50
C GLU A 27 -6.84 -3.08 10.37
N PHE A 28 -6.81 -2.07 11.25
CA PHE A 28 -7.91 -1.77 12.16
C PHE A 28 -9.14 -1.15 11.47
N ILE A 29 -9.04 -0.80 10.18
CA ILE A 29 -10.16 -0.23 9.40
C ILE A 29 -10.75 -1.32 8.53
N LYS A 30 -12.08 -1.47 8.56
CA LYS A 30 -12.79 -2.41 7.70
C LYS A 30 -12.47 -2.13 6.22
N ILE A 31 -12.14 -3.18 5.49
CA ILE A 31 -11.85 -3.13 4.06
C ILE A 31 -13.17 -2.86 3.30
N PRO A 32 -13.20 -1.88 2.37
CA PRO A 32 -14.36 -1.65 1.51
C PRO A 32 -14.59 -2.80 0.53
N ASP A 33 -15.84 -3.05 0.17
CA ASP A 33 -16.20 -4.03 -0.87
C ASP A 33 -15.53 -3.70 -2.21
N GLY A 34 -15.04 -4.72 -2.92
CA GLY A 34 -14.30 -4.57 -4.19
C GLY A 34 -12.79 -4.33 -4.03
N TRP A 35 -12.27 -4.46 -2.82
CA TRP A 35 -10.84 -4.46 -2.53
C TRP A 35 -10.42 -5.76 -1.86
N ASP A 36 -9.33 -6.34 -2.34
CA ASP A 36 -8.77 -7.59 -1.85
C ASP A 36 -7.39 -7.37 -1.25
N THR A 37 -7.14 -8.01 -0.10
CA THR A 37 -5.83 -7.96 0.55
C THR A 37 -4.84 -8.83 -0.20
N VAL A 38 -3.78 -8.22 -0.72
CA VAL A 38 -2.68 -8.91 -1.43
C VAL A 38 -1.42 -9.06 -0.60
N PHE A 39 -1.23 -8.19 0.41
CA PHE A 39 -0.07 -8.27 1.30
C PHE A 39 -0.37 -7.72 2.70
N GLY A 40 0.37 -8.21 3.69
CA GLY A 40 0.17 -7.92 5.11
C GLY A 40 -0.70 -8.97 5.82
N PRO A 41 -1.02 -8.77 7.11
CA PRO A 41 -0.65 -7.61 7.94
C PRO A 41 0.85 -7.46 8.18
N ALA A 42 1.39 -6.28 7.90
CA ALA A 42 2.81 -5.97 8.07
C ALA A 42 3.02 -4.49 8.46
N ASN A 43 4.25 -4.13 8.83
CA ASN A 43 4.60 -2.73 9.06
C ASN A 43 4.55 -1.92 7.75
N ARG A 44 4.53 -0.60 7.89
CA ARG A 44 4.47 0.33 6.74
C ARG A 44 5.59 0.09 5.72
N SER A 45 6.83 -0.09 6.19
CA SER A 45 8.00 -0.26 5.32
C SER A 45 7.92 -1.52 4.48
N SER A 46 7.50 -2.64 5.05
CA SER A 46 7.26 -3.89 4.32
C SER A 46 6.13 -3.76 3.30
N CYS A 47 5.04 -3.07 3.65
CA CYS A 47 3.95 -2.83 2.70
C CYS A 47 4.39 -1.95 1.52
N ILE A 48 5.16 -0.89 1.79
CA ILE A 48 5.72 -0.03 0.74
C ILE A 48 6.67 -0.83 -0.14
N GLN A 49 7.57 -1.62 0.44
CA GLN A 49 8.47 -2.46 -0.32
C GLN A 49 7.70 -3.45 -1.21
N TYR A 50 6.65 -4.09 -0.69
CA TYR A 50 5.80 -4.96 -1.49
C TYR A 50 5.16 -4.20 -2.67
N ILE A 51 4.64 -3.00 -2.43
CA ILE A 51 4.09 -2.15 -3.48
C ILE A 51 5.17 -1.79 -4.51
N GLU A 52 6.36 -1.38 -4.10
CA GLU A 52 7.47 -1.06 -5.01
C GLU A 52 7.94 -2.28 -5.84
N GLU A 53 7.89 -3.48 -5.25
CA GLU A 53 8.32 -4.72 -5.91
C GLU A 53 7.25 -5.30 -6.86
N ASN A 54 5.97 -5.20 -6.51
CA ASN A 54 4.84 -5.79 -7.24
C ASN A 54 4.18 -4.80 -8.18
N TRP A 55 4.12 -3.52 -7.80
CA TRP A 55 3.64 -2.44 -8.65
C TRP A 55 4.81 -1.77 -9.40
N LYS A 56 5.64 -2.61 -10.04
CA LYS A 56 6.82 -2.18 -10.82
C LYS A 56 6.51 -1.33 -12.05
N ASP A 57 5.24 -1.30 -12.47
CA ASP A 57 4.77 -0.54 -13.63
C ASP A 57 4.14 0.82 -13.27
N ILE A 58 4.49 1.42 -12.12
CA ILE A 58 4.18 2.84 -11.83
C ILE A 58 5.28 3.77 -12.37
N LYS A 59 5.65 3.62 -13.65
CA LYS A 59 6.39 4.70 -14.32
C LYS A 59 5.40 5.54 -15.13
N PRO A 60 5.05 6.77 -14.72
CA PRO A 60 5.04 7.81 -15.74
C PRO A 60 6.49 7.88 -16.26
N LYS A 61 6.69 7.75 -17.57
CA LYS A 61 7.99 7.77 -18.27
C LYS A 61 8.91 9.00 -17.98
N SER A 62 8.56 9.89 -17.08
CA SER A 62 9.17 11.23 -16.94
C SER A 62 10.11 11.44 -15.74
N LEU A 63 10.17 10.54 -14.76
CA LEU A 63 11.01 10.75 -13.56
C LEU A 63 11.97 9.58 -13.34
N GLN A 64 12.95 9.44 -14.25
CA GLN A 64 14.23 8.84 -13.92
C GLN A 64 15.30 9.93 -14.04
N THR A 65 15.56 10.59 -12.92
CA THR A 65 16.72 11.46 -12.68
C THR A 65 16.98 11.27 -11.19
N LYS A 66 18.12 10.75 -10.74
CA LYS A 66 19.50 11.05 -11.10
C LYS A 66 20.41 9.92 -10.60
#